data_AF-A0A1I6JWZ4-F1
#
_entry.id   AF-A0A1I6JWZ4-F1
#
_cell.length_a   1.000
_cell.length_b   1.000
_cell.length_c   1.000
_cell.angle_alpha   90.00
_cell.angle_beta   90.00
_cell.angle_gamma   90.00
#
_symmetry.space_group_name_H-M   'P 1'
#
loop_
_entity.id
_entity.type
_entity.pdbx_description
1 polymer ?
#
loop_
_entity_poly.entity_id
_entity_poly.type
_entity_poly.pdbx_seq_one_letter_code
_entity_poly.pdbx_strand_id
1 'polypeptide(L)'
;MPGPLPVRIVPEMSDLHCEFSAEDFTATAFTSSVGRVIRVSGFGLCPSAGWELALVSTNPGVVPHPESLWLELRESVPRGRGRVLVDTAVEAIIEDERATEIVVRFSWREPFAIPVVEFDRFAEQGRADAARRPAAASVTGS
;
A
#
# COMPACT_ATOMS: atom_id res chain seq x y z
N MET A 1 -49.18 -19.23 17.31
CA MET A 1 -48.44 -17.95 17.44
C MET A 1 -46.99 -18.21 17.04
N PRO A 2 -46.48 -17.62 15.94
CA PRO A 2 -45.08 -17.76 15.58
C PRO A 2 -44.23 -16.84 16.48
N GLY A 3 -43.19 -17.40 17.10
CA GLY A 3 -42.24 -16.64 17.93
C GLY A 3 -41.38 -15.68 17.09
N PRO A 4 -40.78 -14.66 17.71
CA PRO A 4 -39.97 -13.68 16.98
C PRO A 4 -38.72 -14.37 16.41
N LEU A 5 -38.44 -14.09 15.13
CA LEU A 5 -37.18 -14.45 14.50
C LEU A 5 -36.01 -13.72 15.19
N PRO A 6 -34.81 -14.32 15.26
CA PRO A 6 -33.64 -13.62 15.77
C PRO A 6 -33.32 -12.45 14.84
N VAL A 7 -33.29 -11.24 15.41
CA VAL A 7 -32.68 -10.06 14.79
C VAL A 7 -31.23 -10.42 14.51
N ARG A 8 -30.89 -10.73 13.26
CA ARG A 8 -29.51 -10.72 12.81
C ARG A 8 -29.08 -9.25 12.84
N ILE A 9 -28.45 -8.86 13.94
CA ILE A 9 -27.54 -7.72 13.96
C ILE A 9 -26.44 -8.12 12.98
N VAL A 10 -26.57 -7.71 11.72
CA VAL A 10 -25.41 -7.57 10.86
C VAL A 10 -24.71 -6.36 11.48
N PRO A 11 -23.54 -6.50 12.15
CA PRO A 11 -22.82 -5.32 12.58
C PRO A 11 -22.57 -4.50 11.32
N GLU A 12 -22.85 -3.20 11.41
CA GLU A 12 -22.42 -2.19 10.44
C GLU A 12 -20.91 -2.40 10.21
N MET A 13 -20.55 -3.13 9.14
CA MET A 13 -19.20 -3.67 8.95
C MET A 13 -18.13 -2.58 8.83
N SER A 14 -18.53 -1.34 8.56
CA SER A 14 -17.65 -0.18 8.46
C SER A 14 -17.08 0.30 9.80
N ASP A 15 -17.68 -0.07 10.94
CA ASP A 15 -17.19 0.36 12.27
C ASP A 15 -16.04 -0.52 12.81
N LEU A 16 -15.68 -1.61 12.12
CA LEU A 16 -14.72 -2.64 12.59
C LEU A 16 -13.50 -2.84 11.68
N HIS A 17 -13.40 -2.10 10.58
CA HIS A 17 -12.31 -2.22 9.63
C HIS A 17 -11.90 -0.84 9.14
N CYS A 18 -10.63 -0.69 8.77
CA CYS A 18 -10.17 0.48 8.04
C CYS A 18 -10.65 0.44 6.59
N GLU A 19 -10.89 1.60 6.00
CA GLU A 19 -11.17 1.73 4.58
C GLU A 19 -9.87 1.81 3.78
N PHE A 20 -9.84 1.15 2.62
CA PHE A 20 -8.68 1.07 1.75
C PHE A 20 -9.09 1.28 0.29
N SER A 21 -8.27 2.04 -0.44
CA SER A 21 -8.32 2.17 -1.90
C SER A 21 -6.98 1.79 -2.51
N ALA A 22 -6.99 1.29 -3.75
CA ALA A 22 -5.76 1.03 -4.50
C ALA A 22 -4.94 2.31 -4.75
N GLU A 23 -5.62 3.46 -4.81
CA GLU A 23 -4.99 4.78 -5.05
C GLU A 23 -4.14 5.26 -3.87
N ASP A 24 -4.41 4.75 -2.67
CA ASP A 24 -3.67 5.09 -1.45
C ASP A 24 -2.41 4.25 -1.27
N PHE A 25 -2.13 3.34 -2.22
CA PHE A 25 -1.00 2.44 -2.18
C PHE A 25 -0.05 2.68 -3.34
N THR A 26 1.23 2.40 -3.09
CA THR A 26 2.29 2.43 -4.10
C THR A 26 3.19 1.23 -3.90
N ALA A 27 3.59 0.62 -5.01
CA ALA A 27 4.61 -0.41 -5.04
C ALA A 27 5.76 0.04 -5.95
N THR A 28 6.95 0.16 -5.37
CA THR A 28 8.16 0.59 -6.09
C THR A 28 9.21 -0.50 -6.01
N ALA A 29 9.70 -0.93 -7.16
CA ALA A 29 10.81 -1.87 -7.24
C ALA A 29 12.16 -1.14 -7.34
N PHE A 30 13.13 -1.62 -6.59
CA PHE A 30 14.51 -1.16 -6.61
C PHE A 30 15.40 -2.34 -6.96
N THR A 31 16.15 -2.20 -8.05
CA THR A 31 17.12 -3.21 -8.45
C THR A 31 18.52 -2.78 -8.02
N SER A 32 19.20 -3.66 -7.30
CA SER A 32 20.59 -3.49 -6.86
C SER A 32 21.46 -4.64 -7.38
N SER A 33 22.77 -4.58 -7.12
CA SER A 33 23.69 -5.68 -7.44
C SER A 33 23.43 -6.96 -6.64
N VAL A 34 22.65 -6.88 -5.56
CA VAL A 34 22.39 -8.00 -4.63
C VAL A 34 21.03 -8.66 -4.90
N GLY A 35 20.17 -8.01 -5.70
CA GLY A 35 18.83 -8.49 -6.00
C GLY A 35 17.86 -7.33 -6.21
N ARG A 36 16.59 -7.70 -6.42
CA ARG A 36 15.47 -6.77 -6.58
C ARG A 36 14.60 -6.79 -5.33
N VAL A 37 14.32 -5.61 -4.79
CA VAL A 37 13.41 -5.42 -3.65
C VAL A 37 12.23 -4.57 -4.07
N ILE A 38 11.03 -4.90 -3.59
CA ILE A 38 9.83 -4.11 -3.78
C ILE A 38 9.45 -3.49 -2.44
N ARG A 39 9.36 -2.18 -2.40
CA ARG A 39 8.77 -1.43 -1.30
C ARG A 39 7.29 -1.22 -1.61
N VAL A 40 6.43 -1.69 -0.72
CA VAL A 40 4.99 -1.44 -0.78
C VAL A 40 4.62 -0.55 0.39
N SER A 41 4.01 0.60 0.11
CA SER A 41 3.58 1.56 1.12
C SER A 41 2.18 2.07 0.82
N GLY A 42 1.38 2.32 1.84
CA GLY A 42 0.08 2.94 1.68
C GLY A 42 -0.55 3.34 3.01
N PHE A 43 -1.81 3.72 2.96
CA PHE A 43 -2.58 4.13 4.14
C PHE A 43 -3.97 3.49 4.12
N GLY A 44 -4.53 3.30 5.32
CA GLY A 44 -5.93 2.97 5.52
C GLY A 44 -6.62 4.00 6.40
N LEU A 45 -7.85 4.36 6.06
CA LEU A 45 -8.66 5.27 6.85
C LEU A 45 -9.36 4.49 7.97
N CYS A 46 -8.79 4.53 9.17
CA CYS A 46 -9.25 3.71 10.29
C CYS A 46 -10.28 4.43 11.18
N PRO A 47 -11.24 3.71 11.81
CA PRO A 47 -12.28 4.32 12.64
C PRO A 47 -11.78 5.09 13.88
N SER A 48 -10.54 4.84 14.31
CA SER A 48 -9.93 5.47 15.48
C SER A 48 -8.41 5.55 15.34
N ALA A 49 -7.76 6.28 16.23
CA ALA A 49 -6.31 6.17 16.41
C ALA A 49 -5.92 4.82 17.04
N GLY A 50 -4.67 4.41 16.83
CA GLY A 50 -4.04 3.24 17.48
C GLY A 50 -4.23 1.91 16.75
N TRP A 51 -4.84 1.90 15.57
CA TRP A 51 -4.85 0.72 14.71
C TRP A 51 -3.44 0.38 14.26
N GLU A 52 -3.16 -0.91 14.17
CA GLU A 52 -1.91 -1.41 13.59
C GLU A 52 -2.23 -2.16 12.30
N LEU A 53 -1.50 -1.81 11.24
CA LEU A 53 -1.63 -2.42 9.93
C LEU A 53 -0.33 -3.14 9.57
N ALA A 54 -0.45 -4.30 8.95
CA ALA A 54 0.70 -5.06 8.46
C ALA A 54 0.40 -5.69 7.09
N LEU A 55 1.40 -5.65 6.20
CA LEU A 55 1.39 -6.39 4.95
C LEU A 55 2.24 -7.65 5.12
N VAL A 56 1.63 -8.81 4.91
CA VAL A 56 2.27 -10.12 5.08
C VAL A 56 2.25 -10.88 3.77
N SER A 57 3.42 -11.34 3.30
CA SER A 57 3.47 -12.17 2.09
C SER A 57 2.73 -13.49 2.30
N THR A 58 1.88 -13.84 1.35
CA THR A 58 1.03 -15.04 1.40
C THR A 58 1.19 -15.97 0.21
N ASN A 59 2.20 -15.77 -0.64
CA ASN A 59 2.49 -16.62 -1.79
C ASN A 59 2.61 -18.10 -1.34
N PRO A 60 1.62 -18.97 -1.62
CA PRO A 60 1.63 -20.34 -1.14
C PRO A 60 2.41 -21.23 -2.13
N GLY A 61 3.50 -21.86 -1.67
CA GLY A 61 4.19 -22.92 -2.42
C GLY A 61 4.82 -22.47 -3.76
N VAL A 62 4.76 -23.34 -4.78
CA VAL A 62 5.19 -23.00 -6.14
C VAL A 62 4.21 -21.99 -6.72
N VAL A 63 4.64 -20.73 -6.84
CA VAL A 63 3.81 -19.61 -7.26
C VAL A 63 3.37 -19.80 -8.72
N PRO A 64 2.07 -20.04 -8.99
CA PRO A 64 1.57 -20.24 -10.36
C PRO A 64 1.64 -18.97 -11.22
N HIS A 65 1.73 -17.80 -10.57
CA HIS A 65 1.82 -16.47 -11.17
C HIS A 65 3.03 -15.72 -10.60
N PRO A 66 4.26 -16.02 -11.04
CA PRO A 66 5.47 -15.37 -10.54
C PRO A 66 5.49 -13.85 -10.77
N GLU A 67 4.66 -13.34 -11.68
CA GLU A 67 4.42 -11.93 -11.94
C GLU A 67 3.56 -11.22 -10.88
N SER A 68 2.86 -11.96 -10.03
CA SER A 68 1.95 -11.42 -9.01
C SER A 68 2.43 -11.77 -7.60
N LEU A 69 2.71 -10.75 -6.79
CA LEU A 69 3.04 -10.93 -5.37
C LEU A 69 1.81 -10.67 -4.49
N TRP A 70 1.40 -11.67 -3.72
CA TRP A 70 0.16 -11.63 -2.93
C TRP A 70 0.48 -11.26 -1.47
N LEU A 71 -0.01 -10.10 -1.03
CA LEU A 71 0.15 -9.62 0.33
C LEU A 71 -1.20 -9.60 1.04
N GLU A 72 -1.29 -10.25 2.21
CA GLU A 72 -2.43 -10.10 3.12
C GLU A 72 -2.24 -8.85 3.96
N LEU A 73 -3.23 -7.96 3.92
CA LEU A 73 -3.32 -6.82 4.82
C LEU A 73 -4.03 -7.24 6.10
N ARG A 74 -3.31 -7.14 7.22
CA ARG A 74 -3.79 -7.48 8.55
C ARG A 74 -4.04 -6.22 9.35
N GLU A 75 -5.16 -6.22 10.06
CA GLU A 75 -5.60 -5.13 10.92
C GLU A 75 -5.65 -5.62 12.36
N SER A 76 -5.03 -4.86 13.26
CA SER A 76 -5.13 -5.08 14.70
C SER A 76 -5.88 -3.92 15.35
N VAL A 77 -7.01 -4.24 15.97
CA VAL A 77 -7.89 -3.27 16.62
C VAL A 77 -7.23 -2.71 17.89
N PRO A 78 -7.21 -1.38 18.09
CA PRO A 78 -6.68 -0.77 19.30
C PRO A 78 -7.50 -1.09 20.55
N ARG A 79 -6.86 -1.02 21.71
CA ARG A 79 -7.55 -1.04 23.01
C ARG A 79 -8.06 0.36 23.33
N GLY A 80 -9.31 0.67 22.98
CA GLY A 80 -9.93 1.95 23.32
C GLY A 80 -11.25 2.19 22.60
N ARG A 81 -11.96 3.25 23.01
CA ARG A 81 -13.18 3.72 22.34
C ARG A 81 -12.96 5.18 21.94
N GLY A 82 -12.57 5.39 20.70
CA GLY A 82 -12.55 6.70 20.04
C GLY A 82 -13.18 6.54 18.66
N ARG A 83 -13.88 7.57 18.18
CA ARG A 83 -14.48 7.59 16.83
C ARG A 83 -13.96 8.82 16.11
N VAL A 84 -12.73 8.73 15.62
CA VAL A 84 -12.06 9.77 14.86
C VAL A 84 -11.37 9.05 13.72
N LEU A 85 -11.72 9.41 12.49
CA LEU A 85 -11.09 8.83 11.32
C LEU A 85 -9.62 9.25 11.27
N VAL A 86 -8.72 8.27 11.11
CA VAL A 86 -7.26 8.49 11.11
C VAL A 86 -6.63 7.71 9.97
N ASP A 87 -5.82 8.40 9.16
CA ASP A 87 -4.93 7.76 8.20
C ASP A 87 -3.84 6.98 8.93
N THR A 88 -3.87 5.66 8.78
CA THR A 88 -2.91 4.75 9.40
C THR A 88 -2.01 4.18 8.32
N ALA A 89 -0.70 4.40 8.45
CA ALA A 89 0.29 3.96 7.49
C ALA A 89 0.53 2.45 7.56
N VAL A 90 0.89 1.86 6.42
CA VAL A 90 1.42 0.51 6.34
C VAL A 90 2.56 0.45 5.35
N GLU A 91 3.59 -0.34 5.66
CA GLU A 91 4.75 -0.53 4.81
C GLU A 91 5.26 -1.97 4.90
N ALA A 92 5.76 -2.49 3.78
CA ALA A 92 6.57 -3.70 3.71
C ALA A 92 7.65 -3.57 2.65
N ILE A 93 8.78 -4.24 2.88
CA ILE A 93 9.87 -4.40 1.92
C ILE A 93 10.02 -5.90 1.67
N ILE A 94 9.96 -6.30 0.41
CA ILE A 94 9.96 -7.71 0.00
C ILE A 94 11.04 -7.92 -1.06
N GLU A 95 11.85 -8.96 -0.93
CA GLU A 95 12.74 -9.42 -1.98
C GLU A 95 11.92 -10.22 -3.02
N ASP A 96 11.85 -9.72 -4.25
CA ASP A 96 11.15 -10.39 -5.35
C ASP A 96 11.72 -9.96 -6.71
N GLU A 97 12.13 -10.95 -7.50
CA GLU A 97 12.80 -10.73 -8.78
C GLU A 97 11.86 -10.50 -9.96
N ARG A 98 10.57 -10.84 -9.84
CA ARG A 98 9.68 -11.03 -10.99
C ARG A 98 8.36 -10.28 -10.92
N ALA A 99 7.88 -9.96 -9.72
CA ALA A 99 6.55 -9.40 -9.55
C ALA A 99 6.43 -8.03 -10.23
N THR A 100 5.45 -7.92 -11.13
CA THR A 100 5.06 -6.69 -11.83
C THR A 100 3.78 -6.08 -11.24
N GLU A 101 3.09 -6.82 -10.37
CA GLU A 101 1.91 -6.36 -9.65
C GLU A 101 1.90 -6.89 -8.22
N ILE A 102 1.31 -6.10 -7.31
CA ILE A 102 1.02 -6.51 -5.94
C ILE A 102 -0.49 -6.69 -5.80
N VAL A 103 -0.91 -7.86 -5.32
CA VAL A 103 -2.31 -8.12 -4.99
C VAL A 103 -2.46 -7.99 -3.47
N VAL A 104 -3.16 -6.94 -3.03
CA VAL A 104 -3.48 -6.70 -1.61
C VAL A 104 -4.77 -7.42 -1.27
N ARG A 105 -4.69 -8.38 -0.35
CA ARG A 105 -5.80 -9.21 0.09
C ARG A 105 -6.30 -8.81 1.46
N PHE A 106 -7.60 -8.94 1.62
CA PHE A 106 -8.30 -8.74 2.87
C PHE A 106 -9.00 -10.05 3.26
N SER A 107 -9.18 -10.25 4.55
CA SER A 107 -9.96 -11.39 5.07
C SER A 107 -11.48 -11.17 4.97
N TRP A 108 -11.90 -9.92 4.80
CA TRP A 108 -13.29 -9.47 4.93
C TRP A 108 -13.87 -8.81 3.67
N ARG A 109 -13.05 -8.56 2.63
CA ARG A 109 -13.49 -8.00 1.34
C ARG A 109 -12.67 -8.53 0.17
N GLU A 110 -13.12 -8.21 -1.03
CA GLU A 110 -12.41 -8.50 -2.28
C GLU A 110 -11.05 -7.77 -2.34
N PRO A 111 -10.02 -8.43 -2.90
CA PRO A 111 -8.70 -7.85 -3.05
C PRO A 111 -8.67 -6.77 -4.13
N PHE A 112 -7.61 -5.96 -4.13
CA PHE A 112 -7.26 -5.10 -5.25
C PHE A 112 -5.80 -5.30 -5.66
N ALA A 113 -5.49 -4.91 -6.90
CA ALA A 113 -4.14 -4.96 -7.44
C ALA A 113 -3.58 -3.55 -7.63
N ILE A 114 -2.28 -3.41 -7.38
CA ILE A 114 -1.52 -2.20 -7.69
C ILE A 114 -0.32 -2.56 -8.57
N PRO A 115 0.02 -1.73 -9.57
CA PRO A 115 1.18 -1.99 -10.41
C PRO A 115 2.48 -1.76 -9.63
N VAL A 116 3.48 -2.58 -9.90
CA VAL A 116 4.86 -2.34 -9.44
C VAL A 116 5.54 -1.41 -10.43
N VAL A 117 5.96 -0.24 -9.96
CA VAL A 117 6.71 0.73 -10.75
C VAL A 117 8.20 0.55 -10.49
N GLU A 118 8.97 0.33 -11.54
CA GLU A 118 10.43 0.29 -11.43
C GLU A 118 10.98 1.68 -11.11
N PHE A 119 11.82 1.74 -10.08
CA PHE A 119 12.54 2.96 -9.76
C PHE A 119 13.65 3.20 -10.77
N ASP A 120 13.43 4.17 -11.66
CA ASP A 120 14.46 4.62 -12.60
C ASP A 120 15.35 5.71 -11.96
N ARG A 121 16.48 5.26 -11.41
CA ARG A 121 17.52 6.13 -10.85
C ARG A 121 18.02 7.19 -11.84
N PHE A 122 18.02 6.92 -13.14
CA PHE A 122 18.58 7.82 -14.15
C PHE A 122 17.60 8.96 -14.48
N ALA A 123 16.31 8.70 -14.45
CA ALA A 123 15.28 9.73 -14.59
C ALA A 123 15.30 10.72 -13.42
N GLU A 124 15.53 10.25 -12.19
CA GLU A 124 15.65 11.13 -11.02
C GLU A 124 16.93 11.98 -11.06
N GLN A 125 18.06 11.39 -11.44
CA GLN A 125 19.33 12.11 -11.54
C GLN A 125 19.29 13.22 -12.60
N GLY A 126 18.64 12.94 -13.74
CA GLY A 126 18.38 13.95 -14.78
C GLY A 126 17.47 15.11 -14.33
N ARG A 127 16.46 14.85 -13.49
CA ARG A 127 15.62 15.89 -12.89
C ARG A 127 16.40 16.77 -11.90
N ALA A 128 17.22 16.15 -11.06
CA ALA A 128 18.04 16.86 -10.08
C ALA A 128 19.08 17.77 -10.76
N ASP A 129 19.71 17.31 -11.84
CA ASP A 129 20.66 18.11 -12.63
C ASP A 129 19.95 19.23 -13.42
N ALA A 130 18.76 18.98 -13.97
CA ALA A 130 17.98 20.00 -14.68
C ALA A 130 17.53 21.12 -13.74
N ALA A 131 17.14 20.81 -12.50
CA ALA A 131 16.79 21.79 -11.48
C ALA A 131 17.99 22.63 -11.00
N ARG A 132 19.22 22.13 -11.20
CA ARG A 132 20.46 22.78 -10.77
C ARG A 132 21.05 23.76 -11.79
N ARG A 133 20.47 23.90 -12.98
CA ARG A 133 20.91 24.90 -13.97
C ARG A 133 20.56 26.32 -13.48
N PRO A 134 21.54 27.17 -13.13
CA PRO A 134 21.25 28.57 -12.86
C PRO A 134 20.82 29.24 -14.17
N ALA A 135 19.75 30.04 -14.12
CA ALA A 135 19.37 30.92 -15.21
C ALA A 135 20.55 31.85 -15.53
N ALA A 136 21.21 31.61 -16.66
CA ALA A 136 22.29 32.47 -17.13
C ALA A 136 21.72 33.86 -17.44
N ALA A 137 22.03 34.83 -16.56
CA ALA A 137 21.69 36.23 -16.75
C ALA A 137 22.35 36.75 -18.03
N SER A 138 21.54 37.22 -18.97
CA SER A 138 22.02 37.88 -20.18
C SER A 138 22.55 39.27 -19.82
N VAL A 139 23.86 39.47 -19.91
CA VAL A 139 24.48 40.80 -19.83
C VAL A 139 24.31 41.49 -21.18
N THR A 140 23.44 42.49 -21.25
CA THR A 140 23.41 43.46 -22.35
C THR A 140 24.49 44.51 -22.12
N GLY A 141 25.52 44.51 -22.95
CA GLY A 141 26.56 45.54 -23.00
C GLY A 141 26.05 46.83 -23.65
N SER A 142 26.58 47.97 -23.21
CA SER A 142 26.48 49.28 -23.86
C SER A 142 27.81 49.65 -24.50
#